data_AF-A0A954LNC8-F1
#
_entry.id   AF-A0A954LNC8-F1
#
_cell.length_a   1.000
_cell.length_b   1.000
_cell.length_c   1.000
_cell.angle_alpha   90.00
_cell.angle_beta   90.00
_cell.angle_gamma   90.00
#
_symmetry.space_group_name_H-M   'P 1'
#
loop_
_entity.id
_entity.type
_entity.pdbx_description
1 polymer ?
#
loop_
_entity_poly.entity_id
_entity_poly.type
_entity_poly.pdbx_seq_one_letter_code
_entity_poly.pdbx_strand_id
1 'polypeptide(L)'
;DLTCAVLNFRTAKFTALYRNNVVAVLGNDPTKRPNYLMTTGSINFPQGASVARWANSVVYVMDTTTGHFAAYGVPWQRNLAATARPQGGALQLLDTGTARTAEIRE
;
A
#
# COMPACT_ATOMS: atom_id res chain seq x y z
N ASP A 1 9.64 5.71 6.68
CA ASP A 1 9.39 4.71 5.61
C ASP A 1 8.38 3.68 6.02
N LEU A 2 7.54 3.27 5.06
CA LEU A 2 6.59 2.17 5.18
C LEU A 2 7.23 0.89 4.64
N THR A 3 7.04 -0.22 5.34
CA THR A 3 7.43 -1.56 4.87
C THR A 3 6.23 -2.49 4.91
N CYS A 4 5.97 -3.18 3.80
CA CYS A 4 4.91 -4.17 3.65
C CYS A 4 5.56 -5.54 3.37
N ALA A 5 5.46 -6.45 4.33
CA ALA A 5 5.88 -7.83 4.16
C ALA A 5 4.67 -8.69 3.76
N VAL A 6 4.82 -9.48 2.70
CA VAL A 6 3.75 -10.33 2.16
C VAL A 6 4.14 -11.81 2.30
N LEU A 7 3.19 -12.59 2.81
CA LEU A 7 3.35 -14.03 2.98
C LEU A 7 3.36 -14.75 1.63
N ASN A 8 4.19 -15.79 1.52
CA ASN A 8 4.07 -16.75 0.44
C ASN A 8 2.95 -17.74 0.74
N PHE A 9 2.07 -17.98 -0.23
CA PHE A 9 0.96 -18.92 -0.08
C PHE A 9 1.39 -20.39 0.05
N ARG A 10 2.61 -20.76 -0.39
CA ARG A 10 3.13 -22.14 -0.28
C ARG A 10 3.79 -22.41 1.06
N THR A 11 4.59 -21.47 1.55
CA THR A 11 5.45 -21.69 2.72
C THR A 11 4.92 -21.06 4.00
N ALA A 12 3.90 -20.20 3.90
CA ALA A 12 3.41 -19.37 5.01
C ALA A 12 4.52 -18.55 5.70
N LYS A 13 5.58 -18.20 4.96
CA LYS A 13 6.67 -17.32 5.42
C LYS A 13 6.65 -16.00 4.65
N PHE A 14 7.17 -14.94 5.28
CA PHE A 14 7.42 -13.67 4.59
C PHE A 14 8.55 -13.86 3.60
N THR A 15 8.22 -13.75 2.32
CA THR A 15 9.22 -13.86 1.23
C THR A 15 9.21 -12.64 0.33
N ALA A 16 8.16 -11.82 0.41
CA ALA A 16 8.05 -10.62 -0.38
C ALA A 16 8.07 -9.38 0.51
N LEU A 17 8.82 -8.35 0.09
CA LEU A 17 9.02 -7.14 0.87
C LEU A 17 8.95 -5.89 -0.02
N TYR A 18 7.97 -5.04 0.23
CA TYR A 18 7.76 -3.80 -0.50
C TYR A 18 7.94 -2.60 0.42
N ARG A 19 8.44 -1.50 -0.10
CA ARG A 19 8.69 -0.27 0.68
C ARG A 19 8.18 0.96 -0.06
N ASN A 20 7.82 1.99 0.69
CA ASN A 20 7.56 3.33 0.14
C ASN A 20 7.76 4.42 1.19
N ASN A 21 8.04 5.64 0.74
CA ASN A 21 8.03 6.81 1.61
C ASN A 21 6.62 7.43 1.63
N VAL A 22 5.87 7.18 2.70
CA VAL A 22 4.50 7.69 2.87
C VAL A 22 4.44 9.15 3.30
N VAL A 23 5.51 9.69 3.89
CA VAL A 23 5.55 11.08 4.36
C VAL A 23 5.44 12.02 3.17
N ALA A 24 6.19 11.73 2.10
CA ALA A 24 6.19 12.52 0.87
C ALA A 24 4.83 12.51 0.17
N VAL A 25 4.11 11.38 0.21
CA VAL A 25 2.82 11.22 -0.47
C VAL A 25 1.68 11.89 0.30
N LEU A 26 1.70 11.80 1.63
CA LEU A 26 0.64 12.36 2.48
C LEU A 26 0.81 13.85 2.76
N GLY A 27 1.90 14.47 2.28
CA GLY A 27 2.14 15.92 2.43
C GLY A 27 2.33 16.35 3.89
N ASN A 28 2.79 15.44 4.74
CA ASN A 28 2.88 15.69 6.17
C ASN A 28 4.04 16.63 6.48
N ASP A 29 3.75 17.65 7.30
CA ASP A 29 4.75 18.56 7.85
C ASP A 29 5.74 17.77 8.72
N PRO A 30 7.04 17.73 8.37
CA PRO A 30 8.05 16.99 9.11
C PRO A 30 8.28 17.51 10.55
N THR A 31 7.79 18.70 10.88
CA THR A 31 7.83 19.26 12.24
C THR A 31 6.72 18.70 13.14
N LYS A 32 5.64 18.18 12.55
CA LYS A 32 4.58 17.48 13.28
C LYS A 32 4.96 16.02 13.44
N ARG A 33 4.50 15.38 14.52
CA ARG A 33 4.66 13.94 14.75
C ARG A 33 3.44 13.22 14.18
N PRO A 34 3.46 12.75 12.93
CA PRO A 34 2.33 12.03 12.35
C PRO A 34 2.14 10.68 13.04
N ASN A 35 0.90 10.21 13.08
CA ASN A 35 0.57 8.89 13.61
C ASN A 35 -0.08 8.06 12.50
N TYR A 36 0.61 7.03 12.03
CA TYR A 36 0.19 6.28 10.86
C TYR A 36 -0.58 5.00 11.23
N LEU A 37 -1.69 4.77 10.53
CA LEU A 37 -2.40 3.50 10.52
C LEU A 37 -2.21 2.84 9.14
N MET A 38 -1.88 1.55 9.14
CA MET A 38 -1.80 0.74 7.92
C MET A 38 -2.83 -0.38 7.99
N THR A 39 -3.55 -0.61 6.90
CA THR A 39 -4.44 -1.76 6.74
C THR A 39 -4.35 -2.31 5.32
N THR A 40 -4.80 -3.55 5.14
CA THR A 40 -4.85 -4.20 3.84
C THR A 40 -6.28 -4.54 3.47
N GLY A 41 -6.66 -4.30 2.22
CA GLY A 41 -7.94 -4.73 1.65
C GLY A 41 -7.74 -5.72 0.50
N SER A 42 -8.80 -6.44 0.12
CA SER A 42 -8.84 -7.22 -1.11
C SER A 42 -9.34 -6.35 -2.27
N ILE A 43 -8.79 -6.59 -3.45
CA ILE A 43 -9.26 -5.99 -4.70
C ILE A 43 -9.10 -7.00 -5.83
N ASN A 44 -9.94 -6.92 -6.85
CA ASN A 44 -9.79 -7.70 -8.08
C ASN A 44 -9.53 -6.73 -9.24
N PHE A 45 -8.26 -6.57 -9.62
CA PHE A 45 -7.90 -5.73 -10.76
C PHE A 45 -8.35 -6.39 -12.07
N PRO A 46 -8.95 -5.65 -13.02
CA PRO A 46 -9.31 -6.19 -14.33
C PRO A 46 -8.09 -6.79 -15.04
N GLN A 47 -8.23 -8.02 -15.53
CA GLN A 47 -7.17 -8.66 -16.30
C GLN A 47 -7.09 -7.99 -17.69
N GLY A 48 -6.03 -7.23 -17.95
CA GLY A 48 -5.72 -6.73 -19.30
C GLY A 48 -5.29 -5.27 -19.42
N ALA A 49 -5.46 -4.43 -18.39
CA ALA A 49 -5.23 -2.99 -18.51
C ALA A 49 -3.76 -2.53 -18.29
N SER A 50 -2.85 -3.40 -17.84
CA SER A 50 -1.46 -3.03 -17.57
C SER A 50 -0.51 -4.23 -17.67
N VAL A 51 0.73 -3.97 -18.11
CA VAL A 51 1.85 -4.94 -18.11
C VAL A 51 2.21 -5.38 -16.69
N ALA A 52 1.91 -4.56 -15.68
CA ALA A 52 2.11 -4.92 -14.28
C ALA A 52 0.96 -5.82 -13.79
N ARG A 53 1.27 -7.07 -13.45
CA ARG A 53 0.35 -7.93 -12.70
C ARG A 53 0.38 -7.52 -11.24
N TRP A 54 -0.74 -7.05 -10.74
CA TRP A 54 -0.93 -6.65 -9.35
C TRP A 54 -1.33 -7.85 -8.49
N ALA A 55 -1.04 -7.78 -7.20
CA ALA A 55 -1.67 -8.68 -6.23
C ALA A 55 -3.17 -8.37 -6.11
N ASN A 56 -3.95 -9.34 -5.63
CA ASN A 56 -5.36 -9.14 -5.28
C ASN A 56 -5.50 -8.48 -3.90
N SER A 57 -4.63 -7.52 -3.60
CA SER A 57 -4.60 -6.78 -2.35
C SER A 57 -4.16 -5.33 -2.57
N VAL A 58 -4.67 -4.46 -1.71
CA VAL A 58 -4.31 -3.04 -1.61
C VAL A 58 -3.83 -2.78 -0.20
N VAL A 59 -2.80 -1.95 -0.08
CA VAL A 59 -2.30 -1.41 1.18
C VAL A 59 -2.82 0.01 1.33
N TYR A 60 -3.58 0.27 2.37
CA TYR A 60 -4.00 1.62 2.74
C TYR A 60 -3.12 2.13 3.87
N VAL A 61 -2.66 3.37 3.76
CA VAL A 61 -1.98 4.08 4.84
C VAL A 61 -2.68 5.40 5.09
N MET A 62 -3.00 5.66 6.34
CA MET A 62 -3.62 6.89 6.80
C MET A 62 -2.72 7.54 7.85
N ASP A 63 -2.51 8.86 7.75
CA ASP A 63 -2.12 9.65 8.91
C ASP A 63 -3.36 9.99 9.72
N THR A 64 -3.48 9.40 10.90
CA THR A 64 -4.60 9.61 11.83
C THR A 64 -4.63 11.02 12.42
N THR A 65 -3.54 11.78 12.32
CA THR A 65 -3.47 13.17 12.81
C THR A 65 -4.10 14.12 11.81
N THR A 66 -3.77 14.01 10.52
CA THR A 66 -4.29 14.90 9.46
C THR A 66 -5.53 14.34 8.77
N GLY A 67 -5.76 13.02 8.84
CA GLY A 67 -6.81 12.33 8.09
C GLY A 67 -6.44 12.09 6.63
N HIS A 68 -5.24 12.48 6.17
CA HIS A 68 -4.77 12.16 4.83
C HIS A 68 -4.49 10.67 4.70
N PHE A 69 -4.89 10.08 3.57
CA PHE A 69 -4.64 8.68 3.30
C PHE A 69 -4.20 8.44 1.86
N ALA A 70 -3.53 7.30 1.64
CA ALA A 70 -3.07 6.84 0.35
C ALA A 70 -3.34 5.33 0.21
N ALA A 71 -3.72 4.93 -1.00
CA ALA A 71 -3.89 3.54 -1.37
C ALA A 71 -2.74 3.12 -2.30
N TYR A 72 -2.16 1.96 -2.02
CA TYR A 72 -1.07 1.40 -2.79
C TYR A 72 -1.40 -0.01 -3.26
N GLY A 73 -1.11 -0.30 -4.52
CA GLY A 73 -1.15 -1.66 -5.03
C GLY A 73 0.21 -2.33 -4.89
N VAL A 74 0.18 -3.65 -4.77
CA VAL A 74 1.38 -4.48 -4.63
C VAL A 74 1.73 -5.08 -6.00
N PRO A 75 2.83 -4.67 -6.65
CA PRO A 75 3.32 -5.35 -7.84
C PRO A 75 3.62 -6.81 -7.50
N TRP A 76 3.17 -7.77 -8.32
CA TRP A 76 3.25 -9.18 -7.95
C TRP A 76 3.71 -10.09 -9.09
N GLN A 77 4.81 -10.79 -8.84
CA GLN A 77 5.36 -11.78 -9.75
C GLN A 77 4.93 -13.18 -9.33
N ARG A 78 3.89 -13.70 -9.99
CA ARG A 78 3.33 -15.03 -9.70
C ARG A 78 4.34 -16.17 -9.88
N ASN A 79 5.25 -16.07 -10.84
CA ASN A 79 6.33 -17.03 -11.10
C ASN A 79 7.30 -17.13 -9.91
N LEU A 80 7.68 -16.00 -9.31
CA LEU A 80 8.54 -15.99 -8.13
C LEU A 80 7.78 -16.53 -6.91
N ALA A 81 6.52 -16.13 -6.73
CA ALA A 81 5.68 -16.62 -5.65
C ALA A 81 5.48 -18.14 -5.70
N ALA A 82 5.22 -18.70 -6.89
CA ALA A 82 5.02 -20.13 -7.10
C ALA A 82 6.27 -20.99 -6.77
N THR A 83 7.47 -20.39 -6.82
CA THR A 83 8.74 -21.05 -6.49
C THR A 83 9.27 -20.65 -5.11
N ALA A 84 8.46 -19.97 -4.29
CA ALA A 84 8.86 -19.41 -2.98
C ALA A 84 10.11 -18.53 -3.04
N ARG A 85 10.39 -17.93 -4.20
CA ARG A 85 11.52 -17.02 -4.37
C ARG A 85 11.19 -15.63 -3.80
N PRO A 86 12.18 -14.94 -3.21
CA PRO A 86 11.99 -13.58 -2.77
C PRO A 86 11.58 -12.63 -3.90
N GLN A 87 10.76 -11.65 -3.58
CA GLN A 87 10.40 -10.56 -4.50
C GLN A 87 10.15 -9.27 -3.72
N GLY A 88 10.20 -8.12 -4.37
CA GLY A 88 10.05 -6.85 -3.68
C GLY A 88 10.24 -5.66 -4.59
N GLY A 89 10.24 -4.48 -3.98
CA GLY A 89 10.40 -3.22 -4.69
C GLY A 89 9.56 -2.11 -4.06
N ALA A 90 9.23 -1.10 -4.86
CA ALA A 90 8.32 -0.05 -4.44
C ALA A 90 6.86 -0.55 -4.47
N LEU A 91 6.06 -0.09 -3.51
CA LEU A 91 4.61 -0.13 -3.68
C LEU A 91 4.20 0.89 -4.75
N GLN A 92 3.17 0.58 -5.53
CA GLN A 92 2.71 1.49 -6.58
C GLN A 92 1.53 2.30 -6.05
N LEU A 93 1.65 3.63 -6.05
CA LEU A 93 0.56 4.52 -5.66
C LEU A 93 -0.63 4.34 -6.59
N LEU A 94 -1.80 4.11 -6.02
CA LEU A 94 -3.08 4.01 -6.74
C LEU A 94 -3.84 5.33 -6.66
N ASP A 95 -4.02 5.84 -5.44
CA ASP A 95 -4.79 7.07 -5.20
C ASP A 95 -4.48 7.67 -3.81
N THR A 96 -4.88 8.92 -3.59
CA THR A 96 -4.79 9.62 -2.31
C THR A 96 -6.11 10.32 -1.96
N GLY A 97 -6.32 10.63 -0.68
CA GLY A 97 -7.54 11.29 -0.24
C GLY A 97 -7.46 11.84 1.18
N THR A 98 -8.58 12.37 1.66
CA THR A 98 -8.75 12.87 3.03
C THR A 98 -10.00 12.28 3.65
N ALA A 99 -9.89 11.75 4.87
CA ALA A 99 -11.00 11.19 5.63
C ALA A 99 -11.82 12.27 6.36
N ARG A 100 -11.37 13.54 6.32
CA ARG A 100 -12.12 14.66 6.90
C ARG A 100 -13.20 15.12 5.92
N THR A 101 -14.43 14.70 6.15
CA THR A 101 -15.62 15.27 5.51
C THR A 101 -16.10 16.47 6.31
N ALA A 102 -15.43 17.61 6.19
CA ALA A 102 -15.96 18.85 6.74
C ALA A 102 -16.86 19.52 5.69
N GLU A 103 -18.11 19.07 5.55
CA GLU A 103 -19.17 20.04 5.25
C GLU A 103 -19.58 20.64 6.59
N ILE A 104 -18.87 21.69 7.01
CA ILE A 104 -19.41 22.64 7.99
C ILE A 104 -20.35 23.53 7.18
N ARG A 105 -21.66 23.29 7.25
CA ARG A 105 -22.65 24.32 6.92
C ARG A 105 -23.08 24.95 8.22
N GLU A 106 -22.81 26.26 8.36
CA GLU A 106 -23.49 27.14 9.31
C GLU A 106 -24.98 27.25 8.97
#